data_AF-A0AAW1JZ39-F1
#
_entry.id   AF-A0AAW1JZ39-F1
#
_cell.length_a   1.000
_cell.length_b   1.000
_cell.length_c   1.000
_cell.angle_alpha   90.00
_cell.angle_beta   90.00
_cell.angle_gamma   90.00
#
_symmetry.space_group_name_H-M   'P 1'
#
loop_
_entity.id
_entity.type
_entity.pdbx_description
1 polymer ?
#
loop_
_entity_poly.entity_id
_entity_poly.type
_entity_poly.pdbx_seq_one_letter_code
_entity_poly.pdbx_strand_id
1 'polypeptide(L)'
;MGLTRSEKSEILDLIKETLTNFKTDIIASVSEEINKKLEQKLEQVFGTVENKISRMFEECIILRNKMDSLEQYTRRNSIRLFGVPEQENEDTLKLVKEILTEKMELPETCFLIDRCHRLKSKNASKNNATNARPNAIIIKFMSYNAKMSVNQRKKALKGTGWVITDDLTSNRASKNNATNARPNAIIIKFMSYNAKMSVNQRKKALKGTGWVITDDLTSNRHALYRSVLKKFGRSHTWLMDGNIFIRHNGNRMAIRTQDDLDKIM
;
A
#
# COMPACT_ATOMS: atom_id res chain seq x y z
N MET A 1 45.26 -68.23 -47.65
CA MET A 1 45.37 -68.36 -46.18
C MET A 1 44.15 -67.69 -45.57
N GLY A 2 43.32 -68.44 -44.84
CA GLY A 2 42.18 -67.86 -44.13
C GLY A 2 42.61 -67.41 -42.74
N LEU A 3 41.96 -66.35 -42.22
CA LEU A 3 42.12 -65.90 -40.84
C LEU A 3 41.92 -67.07 -39.86
N THR A 4 42.83 -67.16 -38.89
CA THR A 4 42.74 -68.13 -37.79
C THR A 4 41.53 -67.84 -36.90
N ARG A 5 41.09 -68.84 -36.14
CA ARG A 5 39.94 -68.71 -35.22
C ARG A 5 40.18 -67.64 -34.14
N SER A 6 41.44 -67.42 -33.74
CA SER A 6 41.84 -66.40 -32.76
C SER A 6 41.69 -64.99 -33.34
N GLU A 7 42.23 -64.74 -34.54
CA GLU A 7 42.16 -63.42 -35.20
C GLU A 7 40.71 -63.02 -35.49
N LYS A 8 39.84 -63.98 -35.85
CA LYS A 8 38.40 -63.72 -36.01
C LYS A 8 37.72 -63.34 -34.69
N SER A 9 38.16 -63.88 -33.56
CA SER A 9 37.61 -63.56 -32.24
C SER A 9 37.99 -62.14 -31.82
N GLU A 10 39.28 -61.78 -31.97
CA GLU A 10 39.79 -60.45 -31.64
C GLU A 10 39.12 -59.34 -32.46
N ILE A 11 38.93 -59.56 -33.76
CA ILE A 11 38.20 -58.61 -34.62
C ILE A 11 36.75 -58.45 -34.16
N LEU A 12 36.11 -59.55 -33.75
CA LEU A 12 34.71 -59.54 -33.34
C LEU A 12 34.53 -58.83 -31.97
N ASP A 13 35.50 -58.95 -31.08
CA ASP A 13 35.51 -58.24 -29.80
C ASP A 13 35.83 -56.75 -30.00
N LEU A 14 36.76 -56.39 -30.89
CA LEU A 14 37.03 -55.00 -31.26
C LEU A 14 35.81 -54.32 -31.90
N ILE A 15 35.08 -55.04 -32.77
CA ILE A 15 33.83 -54.54 -33.38
C ILE A 15 32.75 -54.33 -32.31
N LYS A 16 32.59 -55.27 -31.37
CA LYS A 16 31.65 -55.09 -30.25
C LYS A 16 32.01 -53.87 -29.41
N GLU A 17 33.28 -53.70 -29.08
CA GLU A 17 33.78 -52.58 -28.29
C GLU A 17 33.54 -51.24 -29.00
N THR A 18 33.86 -51.15 -30.30
CA THR A 18 33.58 -49.94 -31.09
C THR A 18 32.08 -49.67 -31.20
N LEU A 19 31.24 -50.69 -31.37
CA LEU A 19 29.79 -50.53 -31.38
C LEU A 19 29.23 -50.09 -30.02
N THR A 20 29.77 -50.60 -28.91
CA THR A 20 29.36 -50.16 -27.57
C THR A 20 29.75 -48.72 -27.31
N ASN A 21 30.98 -48.33 -27.68
CA ASN A 21 31.46 -46.95 -27.52
C ASN A 21 30.63 -45.98 -28.38
N PHE A 22 30.36 -46.36 -29.63
CA PHE A 22 29.51 -45.55 -30.51
C PHE A 22 28.08 -45.41 -29.97
N LYS A 23 27.51 -46.48 -29.39
CA LYS A 23 26.19 -46.44 -28.73
C LYS A 23 26.20 -45.50 -27.53
N THR A 24 27.23 -45.55 -26.68
CA THR A 24 27.32 -44.68 -25.50
C THR A 24 27.48 -43.22 -25.88
N ASP A 25 28.28 -42.93 -26.91
CA ASP A 25 28.51 -41.56 -27.38
C ASP A 25 27.24 -40.93 -27.97
N ILE A 26 26.48 -41.71 -28.76
CA ILE A 26 25.18 -41.27 -29.28
C ILE A 26 24.21 -40.98 -28.13
N ILE A 27 24.11 -41.88 -27.15
CA ILE A 27 23.19 -41.70 -26.02
C ILE A 27 23.58 -40.46 -25.22
N ALA A 28 24.87 -40.23 -24.96
CA ALA A 28 25.36 -39.07 -24.24
C ALA A 28 25.03 -37.76 -24.97
N SER A 29 25.35 -37.68 -26.27
CA SER A 29 25.07 -36.50 -27.10
C SER A 29 23.58 -36.19 -27.18
N VAL A 30 22.74 -37.20 -27.41
CA VAL A 30 21.28 -37.01 -27.48
C VAL A 30 20.72 -36.60 -26.12
N SER A 31 21.21 -37.19 -25.03
CA SER A 31 20.76 -36.85 -23.67
C SER A 31 21.11 -35.41 -23.30
N GLU A 32 22.31 -34.95 -23.67
CA GLU A 32 22.75 -33.58 -23.44
C GLU A 32 21.90 -32.57 -24.22
N GLU A 33 21.62 -32.84 -25.49
CA GLU A 33 20.76 -32.01 -26.35
C GLU A 33 19.31 -31.93 -25.79
N ILE A 34 18.76 -33.06 -25.32
CA ILE A 34 17.43 -33.11 -24.71
C ILE A 34 17.39 -32.32 -23.41
N ASN A 35 18.36 -32.52 -22.51
CA ASN A 35 18.41 -31.83 -21.23
C ASN A 35 18.52 -30.31 -21.42
N LYS A 36 19.38 -29.87 -22.35
CA LYS A 36 19.51 -28.45 -22.69
C LYS A 36 18.20 -27.84 -23.19
N LYS A 37 17.49 -28.53 -24.09
CA LYS A 37 16.17 -28.07 -24.57
C LYS A 37 15.11 -28.07 -23.46
N LEU A 38 15.19 -29.03 -22.54
CA LEU A 38 14.28 -29.13 -21.41
C LEU A 38 14.49 -27.96 -20.44
N GLU A 39 15.74 -27.69 -20.05
CA GLU A 39 16.12 -26.57 -19.18
C GLU A 39 15.68 -25.23 -19.76
N GLN A 40 15.94 -25.00 -21.06
CA GLN A 40 15.51 -23.78 -21.75
C GLN A 40 13.99 -23.59 -21.72
N LYS A 41 13.23 -24.65 -22.00
CA LYS A 41 11.76 -24.60 -21.93
C LYS A 41 11.27 -24.39 -20.50
N LEU A 42 11.92 -25.02 -19.53
CA LEU A 42 11.58 -24.91 -18.12
C LEU A 42 11.74 -23.45 -17.66
N GLU A 43 12.87 -22.83 -17.97
CA GLU A 43 13.17 -21.45 -17.61
C GLU A 43 12.24 -20.46 -18.31
N GLN A 44 11.91 -20.70 -19.58
CA GLN A 44 10.92 -19.91 -20.31
C GLN A 44 9.52 -19.97 -19.67
N VAL A 45 9.08 -21.17 -19.28
CA VAL A 45 7.79 -21.37 -18.62
C VAL A 45 7.78 -20.72 -17.24
N PHE A 46 8.83 -20.92 -16.44
CA PHE A 46 8.97 -20.30 -15.12
C PHE A 46 8.94 -18.78 -15.21
N GLY A 47 9.73 -18.18 -16.09
CA GLY A 47 9.72 -16.72 -16.29
C GLY A 47 8.35 -16.20 -16.74
N THR A 48 7.63 -16.95 -17.57
CA THR A 48 6.26 -16.57 -17.97
C THR A 48 5.29 -16.62 -16.79
N VAL A 49 5.38 -17.64 -15.95
CA VAL A 49 4.53 -17.81 -14.76
C VAL A 49 4.83 -16.72 -13.73
N GLU A 50 6.10 -16.46 -13.43
CA GLU A 50 6.53 -15.41 -12.49
C GLU A 50 6.06 -14.02 -12.93
N ASN A 51 6.17 -13.71 -14.22
CA ASN A 51 5.67 -12.46 -14.79
C ASN A 51 4.13 -12.33 -14.66
N LYS A 52 3.39 -13.41 -14.94
CA LYS A 52 1.93 -13.43 -14.76
C LYS A 52 1.54 -13.25 -13.30
N ILE A 53 2.21 -13.95 -12.39
CA ILE A 53 1.98 -13.84 -10.95
C ILE A 53 2.23 -12.40 -10.49
N SER A 54 3.35 -11.80 -10.88
CA SER A 54 3.69 -10.42 -10.53
C SER A 54 2.63 -9.42 -11.01
N ARG A 55 2.22 -9.54 -12.27
CA ARG A 55 1.17 -8.69 -12.85
C ARG A 55 -0.19 -8.88 -12.17
N MET A 56 -0.58 -10.12 -11.87
CA MET A 56 -1.82 -10.41 -11.16
C MET A 56 -1.80 -9.82 -9.74
N PHE A 57 -0.66 -9.85 -9.04
CA PHE A 57 -0.54 -9.22 -7.73
C PHE A 57 -0.68 -7.70 -7.80
N GLU A 58 -0.06 -7.05 -8.78
CA GLU A 58 -0.21 -5.61 -9.01
C GLU A 58 -1.66 -5.23 -9.32
N GLU A 59 -2.33 -5.97 -10.21
CA GLU A 59 -3.74 -5.76 -10.54
C GLU A 59 -4.64 -5.96 -9.31
N CYS A 60 -4.38 -6.97 -8.47
CA CYS A 60 -5.11 -7.16 -7.21
C CYS A 60 -4.95 -5.96 -6.27
N ILE A 61 -3.75 -5.37 -6.17
CA ILE A 61 -3.52 -4.17 -5.35
C ILE A 61 -4.32 -2.98 -5.90
N ILE A 62 -4.27 -2.76 -7.22
CA ILE A 62 -5.01 -1.68 -7.88
C ILE A 62 -6.52 -1.84 -7.65
N LEU A 63 -7.05 -3.03 -7.86
CA LEU A 63 -8.47 -3.32 -7.68
C LEU A 63 -8.91 -3.14 -6.23
N ARG A 64 -8.12 -3.60 -5.26
CA ARG A 64 -8.38 -3.37 -3.82
C ARG A 64 -8.44 -1.88 -3.49
N ASN A 65 -7.52 -1.08 -4.03
CA ASN A 65 -7.50 0.37 -3.80
C ASN A 65 -8.70 1.07 -4.45
N LYS A 66 -9.11 0.64 -5.65
CA LYS A 66 -10.32 1.14 -6.32
C LYS A 66 -11.57 0.79 -5.52
N MET A 67 -11.67 -0.44 -5.03
CA MET A 67 -12.80 -0.90 -4.22
C MET A 67 -12.90 -0.11 -2.91
N ASP A 68 -11.79 0.08 -2.19
CA ASP A 68 -11.76 0.92 -0.98
C ASP A 68 -12.19 2.36 -1.27
N SER A 69 -11.78 2.91 -2.42
CA SER A 69 -12.16 4.27 -2.81
C SER A 69 -13.66 4.39 -3.12
N LEU A 70 -14.23 3.40 -3.80
CA LEU A 70 -15.68 3.33 -4.08
C LEU A 70 -16.49 3.13 -2.79
N GLU A 71 -16.05 2.24 -1.91
CA GLU A 71 -16.65 2.05 -0.59
C GLU A 71 -16.58 3.33 0.25
N GLN A 72 -15.46 4.04 0.23
CA GLN A 72 -15.35 5.31 0.94
C GLN A 72 -16.23 6.41 0.33
N TYR A 73 -16.43 6.38 -1.00
CA TYR A 73 -17.32 7.30 -1.69
C TYR A 73 -18.77 7.09 -1.25
N THR A 74 -19.24 5.84 -1.12
CA THR A 74 -20.59 5.54 -0.64
C THR A 74 -20.78 5.86 0.84
N ARG A 75 -19.71 5.79 1.66
CA ARG A 75 -19.71 6.16 3.08
C ARG A 75 -19.48 7.65 3.37
N ARG A 76 -19.23 8.47 2.35
CA ARG A 76 -18.82 9.88 2.51
C ARG A 76 -19.81 10.72 3.33
N ASN A 77 -21.10 10.43 3.19
CA ASN A 77 -22.20 11.12 3.87
C ASN A 77 -22.63 10.40 5.16
N SER A 78 -21.83 9.47 5.67
CA SER A 78 -22.15 8.70 6.86
C SER A 78 -21.20 9.05 8.02
N ILE A 79 -21.74 9.04 9.23
CA ILE A 79 -20.99 9.14 10.49
C ILE A 79 -21.37 7.98 11.41
N ARG A 80 -20.54 7.75 12.42
CA ARG A 80 -20.82 6.85 13.53
C ARG A 80 -20.88 7.63 14.83
N LEU A 81 -21.91 7.34 15.62
CA LEU A 81 -22.13 7.88 16.95
C LEU A 81 -21.92 6.74 17.98
N PHE A 82 -20.97 6.92 18.87
CA PHE A 82 -20.59 5.96 19.90
C PHE A 82 -21.00 6.43 21.29
N GLY A 83 -21.18 5.49 22.22
CA GLY A 83 -21.39 5.77 23.64
C GLY A 83 -22.84 6.05 24.05
N VAL A 84 -23.76 6.11 23.11
CA VAL A 84 -25.20 6.26 23.39
C VAL A 84 -25.73 4.95 23.98
N PRO A 85 -26.30 4.95 25.20
CA PRO A 85 -26.88 3.76 25.82
C PRO A 85 -27.93 3.10 24.92
N GLU A 86 -28.07 1.78 25.00
CA GLU A 86 -29.12 1.04 24.28
C GLU A 86 -30.39 1.01 25.11
N GLN A 87 -31.54 1.18 24.45
CA GLN A 87 -32.85 1.03 25.06
C GLN A 87 -33.64 -0.05 24.33
N GLU A 88 -34.46 -0.79 25.08
CA GLU A 88 -35.35 -1.79 24.49
C GLU A 88 -36.40 -1.09 23.60
N ASN A 89 -36.59 -1.61 22.38
CA ASN A 89 -37.46 -1.00 21.36
C ASN A 89 -37.15 0.47 21.02
N GLU A 90 -35.86 0.84 20.94
CA GLU A 90 -35.46 2.20 20.58
C GLU A 90 -35.84 2.59 19.14
N ASP A 91 -36.39 3.81 18.98
CA ASP A 91 -36.43 4.49 17.68
C ASP A 91 -35.14 5.28 17.49
N THR A 92 -34.21 4.67 16.75
CA THR A 92 -32.90 5.29 16.47
C THR A 92 -33.02 6.63 15.75
N LEU A 93 -34.05 6.86 14.93
CA LEU A 93 -34.20 8.10 14.18
C LEU A 93 -34.62 9.23 15.11
N LYS A 94 -35.63 8.98 15.94
CA LYS A 94 -36.09 9.94 16.95
C LYS A 94 -34.97 10.29 17.92
N LEU A 95 -34.29 9.28 18.46
CA LEU A 95 -33.15 9.45 19.36
C LEU A 95 -32.04 10.30 18.74
N VAL A 96 -31.63 9.99 17.50
CA VAL A 96 -30.59 10.76 16.81
C VAL A 96 -31.05 12.21 16.58
N LYS A 97 -32.30 12.44 16.18
CA LYS A 97 -32.83 13.80 16.01
C LYS A 97 -32.76 14.59 17.31
N GLU A 98 -33.24 14.02 18.42
CA GLU A 98 -33.18 14.65 19.76
C GLU A 98 -31.74 14.98 20.16
N ILE A 99 -30.79 14.08 19.94
CA ILE A 99 -29.37 14.34 20.24
C ILE A 99 -28.85 15.52 19.39
N LEU A 100 -29.17 15.57 18.10
CA LEU A 100 -28.68 16.61 17.20
C LEU A 100 -29.34 17.97 17.49
N THR A 101 -30.63 18.01 17.81
CA THR A 101 -31.33 19.25 18.16
C THR A 101 -30.97 19.76 19.55
N GLU A 102 -31.05 18.91 20.57
CA GLU A 102 -30.91 19.34 21.97
C GLU A 102 -29.46 19.47 22.41
N LYS A 103 -28.60 18.50 22.06
CA LYS A 103 -27.20 18.51 22.53
C LYS A 103 -26.25 19.25 21.61
N MET A 104 -26.57 19.34 20.32
CA MET A 104 -25.74 20.02 19.33
C MET A 104 -26.35 21.35 18.85
N GLU A 105 -27.53 21.71 19.38
CA GLU A 105 -28.26 22.95 19.11
C GLU A 105 -28.53 23.16 17.60
N LEU A 106 -28.57 22.07 16.82
CA LEU A 106 -28.76 22.13 15.38
C LEU A 106 -30.26 22.23 15.06
N PRO A 107 -30.69 23.19 14.24
CA PRO A 107 -32.04 23.16 13.68
C PRO A 107 -32.25 21.89 12.84
N GLU A 108 -33.42 21.26 12.89
CA GLU A 108 -33.71 20.05 12.07
C GLU A 108 -33.50 20.28 10.56
N THR A 109 -33.65 21.53 10.09
CA THR A 109 -33.40 21.91 8.70
C THR A 109 -31.93 21.75 8.27
N CYS A 110 -31.00 21.70 9.23
CA CYS A 110 -29.57 21.58 8.96
C CYS A 110 -29.09 20.15 8.75
N PHE A 111 -29.90 19.13 9.09
CA PHE A 111 -29.50 17.73 8.99
C PHE A 111 -30.66 16.83 8.53
N LEU A 112 -30.73 16.57 7.22
CA LEU A 112 -31.66 15.58 6.69
C LEU A 112 -31.00 14.19 6.68
N ILE A 113 -31.62 13.25 7.39
CA ILE A 113 -31.14 11.86 7.55
C ILE A 113 -31.81 10.98 6.50
N ASP A 114 -31.01 10.23 5.75
CA ASP A 114 -31.45 9.18 4.82
C ASP A 114 -31.78 7.89 5.60
N ARG A 115 -30.82 7.43 6.43
CA ARG A 115 -30.99 6.21 7.22
C ARG A 115 -30.14 6.27 8.48
N CYS A 116 -30.66 5.73 9.58
CA CYS A 116 -29.88 5.46 10.78
C CYS A 116 -30.25 4.09 11.37
N HIS A 117 -29.30 3.44 12.03
CA HIS A 117 -29.52 2.19 12.77
C HIS A 117 -28.30 1.87 13.65
N ARG A 118 -28.47 1.00 14.64
CA ARG A 118 -27.36 0.42 15.42
C ARG A 118 -26.56 -0.55 14.54
N LEU A 119 -25.24 -0.45 14.63
CA LEU A 119 -24.31 -1.39 14.01
C LEU A 119 -24.14 -2.61 14.90
N LYS A 120 -24.16 -3.80 14.32
CA LYS A 120 -23.85 -5.03 15.06
C LYS A 120 -22.38 -5.00 15.51
N SER A 121 -22.12 -5.15 16.81
CA SER A 121 -20.76 -5.33 17.32
C SER A 121 -20.21 -6.69 16.92
N LYS A 122 -19.03 -6.70 16.30
CA LYS A 122 -18.25 -7.93 16.04
C LYS A 122 -17.76 -8.61 17.33
N ASN A 123 -17.81 -7.90 18.45
CA ASN A 123 -17.28 -8.35 19.75
C ASN A 123 -18.36 -8.72 20.76
N ALA A 124 -19.65 -8.70 20.37
CA ALA A 124 -20.77 -9.04 21.25
C ALA A 124 -20.68 -10.46 21.84
N SER A 125 -19.91 -11.36 21.21
CA SER A 125 -19.82 -12.76 21.63
C SER A 125 -18.65 -13.10 22.58
N LYS A 126 -17.74 -12.18 22.92
CA LYS A 126 -16.49 -12.55 23.63
C LYS A 126 -16.34 -12.05 25.06
N ASN A 127 -17.11 -11.05 25.51
CA ASN A 127 -16.95 -10.50 26.86
C ASN A 127 -18.26 -10.61 27.64
N ASN A 128 -18.18 -11.21 28.83
CA ASN A 128 -19.26 -11.39 29.78
C ASN A 128 -20.09 -10.10 30.00
N ALA A 129 -21.40 -10.30 30.12
CA ALA A 129 -22.50 -9.37 29.88
C ALA A 129 -22.69 -8.22 30.90
N THR A 130 -21.63 -7.72 31.55
CA THR A 130 -21.76 -6.64 32.55
C THR A 130 -21.03 -5.35 32.21
N ASN A 131 -20.20 -5.33 31.16
CA ASN A 131 -19.42 -4.15 30.75
C ASN A 131 -19.33 -3.96 29.21
N ALA A 132 -20.32 -4.46 28.47
CA ALA A 132 -20.35 -4.33 27.02
C ALA A 132 -20.59 -2.86 26.62
N ARG A 133 -19.69 -2.28 25.81
CA ARG A 133 -19.88 -0.94 25.24
C ARG A 133 -21.09 -0.95 24.30
N PRO A 134 -21.97 0.06 24.37
CA PRO A 134 -23.11 0.18 23.46
C PRO A 134 -22.69 0.13 21.99
N ASN A 135 -23.50 -0.53 21.17
CA ASN A 135 -23.35 -0.56 19.73
C ASN A 135 -23.43 0.86 19.15
N ALA A 136 -22.53 1.16 18.23
CA ALA A 136 -22.52 2.46 17.57
C ALA A 136 -23.74 2.64 16.67
N ILE A 137 -24.30 3.84 16.60
CA ILE A 137 -25.32 4.19 15.62
C ILE A 137 -24.61 4.69 14.36
N ILE A 138 -24.91 4.10 13.21
CA ILE A 138 -24.52 4.69 11.92
C ILE A 138 -25.62 5.64 11.47
N ILE A 139 -25.25 6.83 11.03
CA ILE A 139 -26.16 7.86 10.54
C ILE A 139 -25.70 8.24 9.15
N LYS A 140 -26.56 8.02 8.14
CA LYS A 140 -26.34 8.44 6.75
C LYS A 140 -27.20 9.66 6.47
N PHE A 141 -26.55 10.73 6.02
CA PHE A 141 -27.21 11.97 5.64
C PHE A 141 -27.51 12.02 4.15
N MET A 142 -28.54 12.78 3.79
CA MET A 142 -28.92 13.04 2.40
C MET A 142 -27.87 13.85 1.64
N SER A 143 -27.09 14.68 2.34
CA SER A 143 -26.07 15.52 1.72
C SER A 143 -24.78 15.57 2.54
N TYR A 144 -23.67 15.87 1.84
CA TYR A 144 -22.39 16.13 2.49
C TYR A 144 -22.48 17.34 3.44
N ASN A 145 -23.24 18.37 3.05
CA ASN A 145 -23.41 19.58 3.87
C ASN A 145 -24.12 19.28 5.19
N ALA A 146 -25.17 18.46 5.17
CA ALA A 146 -25.86 18.01 6.39
C ALA A 146 -24.89 17.31 7.34
N LYS A 147 -24.06 16.40 6.82
CA LYS A 147 -22.99 15.76 7.60
C LYS A 147 -22.01 16.78 8.18
N MET A 148 -21.59 17.77 7.38
CA MET A 148 -20.61 18.76 7.80
C MET A 148 -21.13 19.68 8.89
N SER A 149 -22.40 20.09 8.85
CA SER A 149 -23.07 20.85 9.92
C SER A 149 -22.97 20.11 11.26
N VAL A 150 -23.21 18.80 11.25
CA VAL A 150 -23.06 17.94 12.43
C VAL A 150 -21.60 17.85 12.87
N ASN A 151 -20.69 17.54 11.94
CA ASN A 151 -19.26 17.41 12.25
C ASN A 151 -18.62 18.67 12.83
N GLN A 152 -19.07 19.86 12.41
CA GLN A 152 -18.59 21.14 12.95
C GLN A 152 -18.96 21.33 14.42
N ARG A 153 -20.13 20.82 14.84
CA ARG A 153 -20.63 20.97 16.21
C ARG A 153 -20.34 19.79 17.12
N LYS A 154 -19.64 18.75 16.66
CA LYS A 154 -19.32 17.55 17.47
C LYS A 154 -18.64 17.84 18.82
N LYS A 155 -17.98 19.01 18.96
CA LYS A 155 -17.39 19.46 20.24
C LYS A 155 -18.43 19.66 21.34
N ALA A 156 -19.70 19.92 21.00
CA ALA A 156 -20.79 20.04 21.96
C ALA A 156 -21.04 18.74 22.76
N LEU A 157 -20.62 17.60 22.21
CA LEU A 157 -20.74 16.30 22.89
C LEU A 157 -19.60 16.01 23.87
N LYS A 158 -18.61 16.90 24.01
CA LYS A 158 -17.52 16.70 24.98
C LYS A 158 -18.08 16.63 26.41
N GLY A 159 -17.63 15.64 27.18
CA GLY A 159 -18.08 15.41 28.55
C GLY A 159 -19.30 14.50 28.69
N THR A 160 -20.05 14.25 27.60
CA THR A 160 -21.21 13.33 27.62
C THR A 160 -20.81 11.85 27.55
N GLY A 161 -19.56 11.56 27.18
CA GLY A 161 -19.10 10.21 26.83
C GLY A 161 -19.47 9.78 25.40
N TRP A 162 -20.21 10.61 24.66
CA TRP A 162 -20.58 10.32 23.27
C TRP A 162 -19.55 10.86 22.29
N VAL A 163 -19.27 10.09 21.23
CA VAL A 163 -18.24 10.42 20.24
C VAL A 163 -18.80 10.26 18.84
N ILE A 164 -18.65 11.30 18.02
CA ILE A 164 -18.93 11.26 16.58
C ILE A 164 -17.63 11.12 15.80
N THR A 165 -17.58 10.14 14.90
CA THR A 165 -16.51 9.98 13.91
C THR A 165 -17.08 9.80 12.51
N ASP A 166 -16.30 10.14 11.49
CA ASP A 166 -16.66 9.78 10.11
C ASP A 166 -16.75 8.25 9.97
N ASP A 167 -17.68 7.78 9.13
CA ASP A 167 -17.75 6.37 8.76
C ASP A 167 -16.69 6.05 7.69
N LEU A 168 -15.59 5.48 8.13
CA LEU A 168 -14.45 5.15 7.26
C LEU A 168 -14.43 3.66 6.92
N THR A 169 -13.79 3.32 5.80
CA THR A 169 -13.41 1.93 5.52
C THR A 169 -12.45 1.41 6.59
N SER A 170 -12.41 0.10 6.79
CA SER A 170 -11.54 -0.54 7.80
C SER A 170 -10.06 -0.15 7.61
N ASN A 171 -9.60 -0.10 6.35
CA ASN A 171 -8.25 0.29 5.99
C ASN A 171 -7.93 1.75 6.33
N ARG A 172 -8.90 2.66 6.21
CA ARG A 172 -8.72 4.09 6.54
C ARG A 172 -8.84 4.33 8.04
N ALA A 173 -9.76 3.63 8.70
CA ALA A 173 -9.89 3.69 10.16
C ALA A 173 -8.65 3.13 10.87
N SER A 174 -8.08 2.01 10.40
CA SER A 174 -6.87 1.44 10.97
C SER A 174 -5.66 2.35 10.80
N LYS A 175 -5.53 3.05 9.67
CA LYS A 175 -4.50 4.07 9.45
C LYS A 175 -4.68 5.30 10.34
N ASN A 176 -5.92 5.70 10.62
CA ASN A 176 -6.21 6.84 11.52
C ASN A 176 -5.99 6.52 13.01
N ASN A 177 -6.18 5.27 13.43
CA ASN A 177 -5.92 4.82 14.80
C ASN A 177 -4.45 4.52 15.10
N ALA A 178 -3.56 4.58 14.09
CA ALA A 178 -2.14 4.61 14.34
C ALA A 178 -1.80 5.96 14.98
N THR A 179 -1.75 6.00 16.31
CA THR A 179 -1.41 7.17 17.15
C THR A 179 -0.03 7.78 16.89
N ASN A 180 0.72 7.24 15.92
CA ASN A 180 2.00 7.71 15.43
C ASN A 180 2.01 8.01 13.91
N ALA A 181 0.84 8.09 13.26
CA ALA A 181 0.77 8.48 11.85
C ALA A 181 1.12 9.97 11.73
N ARG A 182 2.25 10.26 11.08
CA ARG A 182 2.63 11.64 10.73
C ARG A 182 1.45 12.29 9.99
N PRO A 183 1.08 13.54 10.32
CA PRO A 183 0.00 14.23 9.63
C PRO A 183 0.22 14.19 8.12
N ASN A 184 -0.86 14.02 7.36
CA ASN A 184 -0.82 13.99 5.90
C ASN A 184 -0.15 15.27 5.38
N ALA A 185 0.69 15.13 4.35
CA ALA A 185 1.37 16.26 3.74
C ALA A 185 0.36 17.25 3.13
N ILE A 186 0.65 18.54 3.25
CA ILE A 186 -0.10 19.62 2.61
C ILE A 186 0.60 19.96 1.29
N ILE A 187 -0.11 19.85 0.17
CA ILE A 187 0.41 20.23 -1.15
C ILE A 187 0.27 21.74 -1.31
N ILE A 188 1.37 22.42 -1.62
CA ILE A 188 1.42 23.86 -1.84
C ILE A 188 1.82 24.12 -3.29
N LYS A 189 1.00 24.88 -4.03
CA LYS A 189 1.32 25.37 -5.37
C LYS A 189 1.83 26.81 -5.27
N PHE A 190 3.03 27.06 -5.79
CA PHE A 190 3.60 28.40 -5.86
C PHE A 190 3.21 29.10 -7.16
N MET A 191 2.97 30.41 -7.09
CA MET A 191 2.64 31.24 -8.26
C MET A 191 3.83 31.44 -9.22
N SER A 192 5.06 31.33 -8.71
CA SER A 192 6.27 31.45 -9.52
C SER A 192 7.38 30.53 -9.01
N TYR A 193 8.29 30.19 -9.93
CA TYR A 193 9.50 29.44 -9.60
C TYR A 193 10.33 30.15 -8.52
N ASN A 194 10.47 31.48 -8.64
CA ASN A 194 11.25 32.28 -7.69
C ASN A 194 10.67 32.21 -6.27
N ALA A 195 9.34 32.27 -6.11
CA ALA A 195 8.69 32.13 -4.82
C ALA A 195 8.96 30.75 -4.19
N LYS A 196 8.86 29.67 -4.99
CA LYS A 196 9.20 28.30 -4.56
C LYS A 196 10.67 28.23 -4.12
N MET A 197 11.58 28.82 -4.88
CA MET A 197 13.02 28.82 -4.58
C MET A 197 13.35 29.59 -3.29
N SER A 198 12.75 30.76 -3.06
CA SER A 198 12.96 31.52 -1.83
C SER A 198 12.55 30.72 -0.59
N VAL A 199 11.44 29.96 -0.65
CA VAL A 199 11.03 29.06 0.42
C VAL A 199 12.00 27.89 0.58
N ASN A 200 12.37 27.22 -0.52
CA ASN A 200 13.28 26.08 -0.51
C ASN A 200 14.68 26.42 0.05
N GLN A 201 15.19 27.63 -0.20
CA GLN A 201 16.46 28.09 0.36
C GLN A 201 16.38 28.32 1.88
N ARG A 202 15.22 28.77 2.38
CA ARG A 202 14.99 29.07 3.80
C ARG A 202 14.49 27.88 4.62
N LYS A 203 14.24 26.71 4.02
CA LYS A 203 13.75 25.51 4.74
C LYS A 203 14.60 25.10 5.94
N LYS A 204 15.88 25.49 5.98
CA LYS A 204 16.77 25.29 7.14
C LYS A 204 16.24 25.95 8.43
N ALA A 205 15.47 27.02 8.32
CA ALA A 205 14.83 27.69 9.46
C ALA A 205 13.78 26.80 10.17
N LEU A 206 13.32 25.72 9.53
CA LEU A 206 12.38 24.77 10.12
C LEU A 206 13.08 23.68 10.97
N LYS A 207 14.42 23.66 11.01
CA LYS A 207 15.15 22.67 11.80
C LYS A 207 14.78 22.79 13.28
N GLY A 208 14.42 21.66 13.90
CA GLY A 208 13.99 21.60 15.31
C GLY A 208 12.50 21.88 15.54
N THR A 209 11.77 22.40 14.55
CA THR A 209 10.34 22.70 14.68
C THR A 209 9.42 21.48 14.47
N GLY A 210 9.98 20.36 13.98
CA GLY A 210 9.22 19.18 13.57
C GLY A 210 8.58 19.28 12.17
N TRP A 211 8.56 20.47 11.56
CA TRP A 211 8.04 20.69 10.21
C TRP A 211 9.08 20.37 9.14
N VAL A 212 8.64 19.76 8.05
CA VAL A 212 9.50 19.40 6.90
C VAL A 212 8.82 19.84 5.61
N ILE A 213 9.56 20.53 4.75
CA ILE A 213 9.17 20.84 3.38
C ILE A 213 10.00 19.98 2.44
N THR A 214 9.33 19.26 1.55
CA THR A 214 9.95 18.44 0.48
C THR A 214 9.30 18.75 -0.86
N ASP A 215 10.02 18.53 -1.94
CA ASP A 215 9.43 18.57 -3.29
C ASP A 215 8.44 17.40 -3.46
N ASP A 216 7.36 17.65 -4.20
CA ASP A 216 6.43 16.62 -4.66
C ASP A 216 7.02 15.93 -5.89
N LEU A 217 7.43 14.67 -5.72
CA LEU A 217 8.11 13.89 -6.75
C LEU A 217 7.15 12.93 -7.44
N THR A 218 7.36 12.68 -8.73
CA THR A 218 6.69 11.58 -9.43
C THR A 218 7.06 10.24 -8.80
N SER A 219 6.19 9.22 -8.95
CA SER A 219 6.38 7.90 -8.34
C SER A 219 7.76 7.29 -8.59
N ASN A 220 8.25 7.35 -9.83
CA ASN A 220 9.56 6.81 -10.21
C ASN A 220 10.71 7.56 -9.53
N ARG A 221 10.64 8.90 -9.48
CA ARG A 221 11.65 9.70 -8.77
C ARG A 221 11.60 9.48 -7.27
N HIS A 222 10.41 9.32 -6.71
CA HIS A 222 10.24 9.03 -5.30
C HIS A 222 10.82 7.64 -4.93
N ALA A 223 10.69 6.65 -5.81
CA ALA A 223 11.33 5.34 -5.64
C ALA A 223 12.85 5.46 -5.63
N LEU A 224 13.45 6.15 -6.61
CA LEU A 224 14.89 6.41 -6.65
C LEU A 224 15.36 7.14 -5.39
N TYR A 225 14.64 8.19 -4.97
CA TYR A 225 14.98 8.94 -3.75
C TYR A 225 14.97 8.05 -2.50
N ARG A 226 14.04 7.10 -2.39
CA ARG A 226 14.05 6.11 -1.29
C ARG A 226 15.27 5.21 -1.34
N SER A 227 15.67 4.74 -2.52
CA SER A 227 16.90 3.95 -2.69
C SER A 227 18.14 4.72 -2.25
N VAL A 228 18.25 5.99 -2.67
CA VAL A 228 19.36 6.89 -2.29
C VAL A 228 19.38 7.10 -0.77
N LEU A 229 18.22 7.37 -0.16
CA LEU A 229 18.10 7.54 1.29
C LEU A 229 18.49 6.27 2.07
N LYS A 230 18.18 5.09 1.54
CA LYS A 230 18.55 3.81 2.15
C LYS A 230 20.07 3.63 2.17
N LYS A 231 20.77 4.11 1.13
CA LYS A 231 22.22 3.98 0.98
C LYS A 231 23.02 5.04 1.75
N PHE A 232 22.67 6.32 1.62
CA PHE A 232 23.48 7.43 2.18
C PHE A 232 22.87 8.12 3.41
N GLY A 233 21.58 7.86 3.69
CA GLY A 233 20.84 8.53 4.74
C GLY A 233 20.44 9.98 4.40
N ARG A 234 19.61 10.56 5.27
CA ARG A 234 19.05 11.91 5.09
C ARG A 234 20.07 13.03 5.25
N SER A 235 21.11 12.83 6.05
CA SER A 235 22.14 13.85 6.31
C SER A 235 23.00 14.14 5.08
N HIS A 236 23.12 13.16 4.19
CA HIS A 236 23.93 13.25 2.98
C HIS A 236 23.10 13.43 1.71
N THR A 237 21.77 13.44 1.81
CA THR A 237 20.87 13.48 0.65
C THR A 237 19.93 14.67 0.75
N TRP A 238 19.76 15.42 -0.34
CA TRP A 238 18.76 16.47 -0.40
C TRP A 238 18.12 16.58 -1.78
N LEU A 239 16.90 17.12 -1.78
CA LEU A 239 16.17 17.48 -2.98
C LEU A 239 16.34 18.97 -3.28
N MET A 240 16.51 19.28 -4.55
CA MET A 240 16.48 20.64 -5.08
C MET A 240 15.85 20.59 -6.47
N ASP A 241 14.67 21.22 -6.59
CA ASP A 241 13.93 21.34 -7.83
C ASP A 241 13.60 19.99 -8.50
N GLY A 242 13.13 19.05 -7.67
CA GLY A 242 12.80 17.71 -8.13
C GLY A 242 14.01 16.83 -8.51
N ASN A 243 15.24 17.34 -8.39
CA ASN A 243 16.48 16.59 -8.59
C ASN A 243 17.02 16.08 -7.25
N ILE A 244 17.58 14.87 -7.26
CA ILE A 244 18.16 14.21 -6.09
C ILE A 244 19.67 14.45 -6.09
N PHE A 245 20.18 14.99 -4.99
CA PHE A 245 21.61 15.21 -4.78
C PHE A 245 22.10 14.45 -3.55
N ILE A 246 23.35 14.01 -3.62
CA ILE A 246 24.07 13.46 -2.48
C ILE A 246 25.37 14.23 -2.23
N ARG A 247 25.86 14.14 -0.99
CA ARG A 247 27.21 14.54 -0.61
C ARG A 247 27.99 13.28 -0.24
N HIS A 248 29.01 12.96 -1.03
CA HIS A 248 29.87 11.78 -0.85
C HIS A 248 31.34 12.21 -1.07
N ASN A 249 32.23 11.82 -0.16
CA ASN A 249 33.66 12.20 -0.16
C ASN A 249 33.92 13.71 -0.36
N GLY A 250 33.12 14.55 0.28
CA GLY A 250 33.23 16.02 0.18
C GLY A 250 32.62 16.63 -1.10
N ASN A 251 32.30 15.82 -2.11
CA ASN A 251 31.76 16.26 -3.39
C ASN A 251 30.23 16.16 -3.43
N ARG A 252 29.61 17.09 -4.18
CA ARG A 252 28.19 17.07 -4.50
C ARG A 252 27.98 16.31 -5.81
N MET A 253 27.10 15.30 -5.79
CA MET A 253 26.74 14.52 -6.97
C MET A 253 25.23 14.52 -7.17
N ALA A 254 24.79 14.54 -8.43
CA ALA A 254 23.37 14.42 -8.80
C ALA A 254 23.08 12.97 -9.19
N ILE A 255 22.00 12.39 -8.66
CA ILE A 255 21.56 11.04 -8.98
C ILE A 255 20.29 11.14 -9.83
N ARG A 256 20.37 10.70 -11.09
CA ARG A 256 19.25 10.76 -12.03
C ARG A 256 18.63 9.39 -12.28
N THR A 257 19.43 8.33 -12.18
CA THR A 257 19.04 6.95 -12.43
C THR A 257 19.48 6.02 -11.31
N GLN A 258 19.00 4.77 -11.33
CA GLN A 258 19.46 3.73 -10.41
C GLN A 258 20.92 3.35 -10.70
N ASP A 259 21.33 3.29 -11.96
CA ASP A 259 22.73 3.04 -12.35
C ASP A 259 23.70 4.08 -11.78
N ASP A 260 23.30 5.36 -11.73
CA ASP A 260 24.11 6.42 -11.10
C ASP A 260 24.34 6.13 -9.61
N LEU A 261 23.36 5.53 -8.93
CA LEU A 261 23.44 5.16 -7.52
C LEU A 261 24.32 3.93 -7.30
N ASP A 262 24.27 2.97 -8.23
CA ASP A 262 24.98 1.70 -8.11
C ASP A 262 26.49 1.86 -8.40
N LYS A 263 26.86 2.81 -9.28
CA LYS A 263 28.25 3.16 -9.58
C LYS A 263 29.01 3.81 -8.42
N ILE A 264 28.32 4.27 -7.38
CA ILE A 264 28.93 4.94 -6.23
C ILE A 264 29.11 3.89 -5.13
N MET A 265 30.34 3.38 -4.95
CA MET A 265 30.70 2.45 -3.88
C MET A 265 30.79 3.17 -2.53
#